data_AF-A0A966VA26-F1
#
_entry.id   AF-A0A966VA26-F1
#
_cell.length_a   1.000
_cell.length_b   1.000
_cell.length_c   1.000
_cell.angle_alpha   90.00
_cell.angle_beta   90.00
_cell.angle_gamma   90.00
#
_symmetry.space_group_name_H-M   'P 1'
#
loop_
_entity.id
_entity.type
_entity.pdbx_description
1 polymer ?
#
loop_
_entity_poly.entity_id
_entity_poly.type
_entity_poly.pdbx_seq_one_letter_code
_entity_poly.pdbx_strand_id
1 'polypeptide(L)'
;YILIHSIFNLKDQRIFKSLKNIDYQKLNLLSNTIGENTIDITTFKKIARSDLWRNYWSANKDRIFDKPVISWTDEQRTLVVLTKMYDSAYEHPECPVDSVFEDDDMFDGWMIHQRRENEKLRSKNRTEKILEDKKLDKANEVFIMASSKDEAKSIYDLNDNTAMNIIKERNQAILGKTEVQLSELPDIQRELQIQQNQQMFDRKS
;
A
#
# COMPACT_ATOMS: atom_id res chain seq x y z
N TYR A 1 -26.14 -11.73 4.56
CA TYR A 1 -26.13 -12.46 3.26
C TYR A 1 -25.28 -13.73 3.33
N ILE A 2 -24.01 -13.66 3.76
CA ILE A 2 -23.10 -14.81 3.84
C ILE A 2 -23.65 -15.92 4.77
N LEU A 3 -23.97 -15.60 6.04
CA LEU A 3 -24.51 -16.59 7.00
C LEU A 3 -25.75 -17.35 6.50
N ILE A 4 -26.60 -16.70 5.69
CA ILE A 4 -27.82 -17.29 5.13
C ILE A 4 -27.51 -18.34 4.06
N HIS A 5 -26.40 -18.19 3.33
CA HIS A 5 -26.03 -19.09 2.23
C HIS A 5 -24.95 -20.11 2.61
N SER A 6 -24.31 -19.95 3.77
CA SER A 6 -23.14 -20.74 4.18
C SER A 6 -23.40 -21.72 5.32
N ILE A 7 -24.56 -21.66 5.99
CA ILE A 7 -24.85 -22.51 7.15
C ILE A 7 -25.71 -23.71 6.76
N PHE A 8 -25.16 -24.89 7.01
CA PHE A 8 -25.78 -26.19 6.77
C PHE A 8 -25.98 -26.94 8.09
N ASN A 9 -27.01 -27.78 8.16
CA ASN A 9 -27.17 -28.72 9.26
C ASN A 9 -26.30 -29.97 9.05
N LEU A 10 -26.28 -30.87 10.03
CA LEU A 10 -25.54 -32.14 9.98
C LEU A 10 -25.98 -33.11 8.85
N LYS A 11 -27.01 -32.77 8.09
CA LYS A 11 -27.53 -33.53 6.95
C LYS A 11 -27.26 -32.80 5.61
N ASP A 12 -26.33 -31.85 5.59
CA ASP A 12 -26.00 -30.99 4.43
C ASP A 12 -27.19 -30.22 3.85
N GLN A 13 -28.18 -29.89 4.68
CA GLN A 13 -29.30 -29.05 4.28
C GLN A 13 -29.09 -27.63 4.79
N ARG A 14 -29.29 -26.64 3.93
CA ARG A 14 -29.20 -25.22 4.30
C ARG A 14 -30.21 -24.90 5.40
N ILE A 15 -29.74 -24.27 6.47
CA ILE A 15 -30.59 -23.86 7.60
C ILE A 15 -31.55 -22.75 7.16
N PHE A 16 -31.10 -21.84 6.30
CA PHE A 16 -31.93 -20.77 5.73
C PHE A 16 -32.14 -21.01 4.23
N LYS A 17 -33.41 -21.09 3.81
CA LYS A 17 -33.77 -21.45 2.42
C LYS A 17 -33.93 -20.25 1.50
N SER A 18 -34.24 -19.06 2.02
CA SER A 18 -34.50 -17.85 1.23
C SER A 18 -34.28 -16.60 2.05
N LEU A 19 -33.86 -15.51 1.39
CA LEU A 19 -33.76 -14.17 1.97
C LEU A 19 -35.11 -13.57 2.37
N LYS A 20 -36.21 -14.03 1.74
CA LYS A 20 -37.55 -13.45 1.93
C LYS A 20 -38.28 -13.95 3.17
N ASN A 21 -37.87 -15.09 3.74
CA ASN A 21 -38.54 -15.71 4.89
C ASN A 21 -37.49 -16.30 5.84
N ILE A 22 -36.80 -15.40 6.55
CA ILE A 22 -35.76 -15.73 7.52
C ILE A 22 -36.34 -15.64 8.92
N ASP A 23 -36.09 -16.66 9.72
CA ASP A 23 -36.27 -16.60 11.17
C ASP A 23 -35.16 -15.73 11.77
N TYR A 24 -35.48 -14.46 12.04
CA TYR A 24 -34.54 -13.48 12.60
C TYR A 24 -34.09 -13.83 14.01
N GLN A 25 -34.92 -14.50 14.82
CA GLN A 25 -34.52 -14.90 16.16
C GLN A 25 -33.45 -15.98 16.09
N LYS A 26 -33.65 -16.97 15.23
CA LYS A 26 -32.65 -18.02 14.98
C LYS A 26 -31.36 -17.48 14.37
N LEU A 27 -31.46 -16.52 13.45
CA LEU A 27 -30.30 -15.85 12.87
C LEU A 27 -29.50 -15.07 13.92
N ASN A 28 -30.17 -14.28 14.77
CA ASN A 28 -29.51 -13.52 15.83
C ASN A 28 -28.88 -14.43 16.88
N LEU A 29 -29.59 -15.50 17.30
CA LEU A 29 -29.04 -16.49 18.21
C LEU A 29 -27.75 -17.10 17.64
N LEU A 30 -27.77 -17.56 16.39
CA LEU A 30 -26.58 -18.09 15.72
C LEU A 30 -25.46 -17.07 15.63
N SER A 31 -25.77 -15.82 15.25
CA SER A 31 -24.77 -14.76 15.15
C SER A 31 -24.13 -14.47 16.51
N ASN A 32 -24.91 -14.42 17.58
CA ASN A 32 -24.42 -14.18 18.93
C ASN A 32 -23.58 -15.36 19.42
N THR A 33 -24.07 -16.59 19.26
CA THR A 33 -23.32 -17.79 19.65
C THR A 33 -22.00 -17.91 18.89
N ILE A 34 -21.98 -17.60 17.59
CA ILE A 34 -20.72 -17.56 16.83
C ILE A 34 -19.82 -16.48 17.41
N GLY A 35 -20.30 -15.26 17.59
CA GLY A 35 -19.52 -14.15 18.15
C GLY A 35 -18.94 -14.44 19.54
N GLU A 36 -19.68 -15.14 20.40
CA GLU A 36 -19.25 -15.54 21.75
C GLU A 36 -18.18 -16.64 21.73
N ASN A 37 -18.14 -17.49 20.69
CA ASN A 37 -17.20 -18.61 20.58
C ASN A 37 -16.03 -18.34 19.63
N THR A 38 -16.06 -17.23 18.88
CA THR A 38 -14.95 -16.79 18.04
C THR A 38 -13.98 -15.92 18.81
N ILE A 39 -12.68 -16.21 18.66
CA ILE A 39 -11.63 -15.35 19.18
C ILE A 39 -11.50 -14.14 18.26
N ASP A 40 -11.54 -12.93 18.82
CA ASP A 40 -11.38 -11.71 18.05
C ASP A 40 -9.94 -11.52 17.55
N ILE A 41 -9.79 -10.81 16.44
CA ILE A 41 -8.48 -10.54 15.81
C ILE A 41 -7.53 -9.81 16.75
N THR A 42 -8.03 -8.92 17.61
CA THR A 42 -7.22 -8.23 18.62
C THR A 42 -6.59 -9.20 19.62
N THR A 43 -7.29 -10.28 19.93
CA THR A 43 -6.77 -11.34 20.81
C THR A 43 -5.67 -12.13 20.10
N PHE A 44 -5.84 -12.46 18.82
CA PHE A 44 -4.77 -13.08 18.04
C PHE A 44 -3.53 -12.20 17.93
N LYS A 45 -3.69 -10.88 17.68
CA LYS A 45 -2.58 -9.91 17.66
C LYS A 45 -1.83 -9.91 19.01
N LYS A 46 -2.56 -9.89 20.14
CA LYS A 46 -1.96 -10.00 21.49
C LYS A 46 -1.21 -11.31 21.71
N ILE A 47 -1.79 -12.45 21.32
CA ILE A 47 -1.12 -13.76 21.45
C ILE A 47 0.15 -13.79 20.61
N ALA A 48 0.08 -13.34 19.35
CA ALA A 48 1.22 -13.31 18.43
C ALA A 48 2.40 -12.49 18.98
N ARG A 49 2.13 -11.42 19.72
CA ARG A 49 3.14 -10.58 20.40
C ARG A 49 3.61 -11.13 21.75
N SER A 50 2.84 -12.01 22.38
CA SER A 50 3.15 -12.48 23.74
C SER A 50 4.47 -13.26 23.80
N ASP A 51 5.23 -13.05 24.86
CA ASP A 51 6.53 -13.72 25.04
C ASP A 51 6.41 -15.25 25.07
N LEU A 52 5.35 -15.77 25.70
CA LEU A 52 5.09 -17.21 25.75
C LEU A 52 4.97 -17.80 24.35
N TRP A 53 4.15 -17.19 23.49
CA TRP A 53 4.00 -17.63 22.11
C TRP A 53 5.28 -17.45 21.31
N ARG A 54 5.96 -16.31 21.44
CA ARG A 54 7.23 -16.05 20.73
C ARG A 54 8.32 -17.06 21.11
N ASN A 55 8.34 -17.53 22.35
CA ASN A 55 9.22 -18.61 22.78
C ASN A 55 8.90 -19.93 22.05
N TYR A 56 7.63 -20.31 21.96
CA TYR A 56 7.23 -21.51 21.19
C TYR A 56 7.54 -21.36 19.69
N TRP A 57 7.22 -20.21 19.12
CA TRP A 57 7.45 -19.89 17.71
C TRP A 57 8.94 -19.96 17.36
N SER A 58 9.79 -19.31 18.16
CA SER A 58 11.24 -19.29 17.92
C SER A 58 11.90 -20.66 18.13
N ALA A 59 11.38 -21.50 19.03
CA ALA A 59 11.93 -22.83 19.28
C ALA A 59 11.70 -23.82 18.12
N ASN A 60 10.59 -23.72 17.38
CA ASN A 60 10.30 -24.65 16.29
C ASN A 60 9.31 -24.06 15.27
N LYS A 61 9.80 -23.20 14.36
CA LYS A 61 8.96 -22.52 13.35
C LYS A 61 8.25 -23.49 12.37
N ASP A 62 8.83 -24.66 12.12
CA ASP A 62 8.33 -25.60 11.10
C ASP A 62 7.23 -26.54 11.62
N ARG A 63 7.18 -26.77 12.95
CA ARG A 63 6.25 -27.72 13.57
C ARG A 63 5.64 -27.18 14.86
N ILE A 64 5.01 -26.02 14.76
CA ILE A 64 4.30 -25.36 15.86
C ILE A 64 3.06 -26.13 16.29
N PHE A 65 2.38 -26.75 15.33
CA PHE A 65 1.22 -27.59 15.58
C PHE A 65 1.53 -29.04 15.24
N ASP A 66 0.78 -29.93 15.89
CA ASP A 66 0.84 -31.38 15.81
C ASP A 66 0.46 -31.93 14.43
N LYS A 67 -0.33 -31.18 13.66
CA LYS A 67 -0.88 -31.57 12.35
C LYS A 67 -0.22 -30.81 11.18
N PRO A 68 -0.27 -31.33 9.95
CA PRO A 68 0.18 -30.60 8.76
C PRO A 68 -0.69 -29.37 8.48
N VAL A 69 -0.12 -28.37 7.80
CA VAL A 69 -0.76 -27.06 7.50
C VAL A 69 -2.13 -27.20 6.83
N ILE A 70 -2.30 -28.20 5.96
CA ILE A 70 -3.56 -28.48 5.27
C ILE A 70 -4.71 -28.81 6.24
N SER A 71 -4.38 -29.37 7.40
CA SER A 71 -5.33 -29.77 8.44
C SER A 71 -5.44 -28.75 9.57
N TRP A 72 -4.79 -27.59 9.44
CA TRP A 72 -4.92 -26.52 10.43
C TRP A 72 -6.31 -25.90 10.37
N THR A 73 -6.79 -25.52 11.55
CA THR A 73 -7.96 -24.65 11.71
C THR A 73 -7.65 -23.25 11.18
N ASP A 74 -8.69 -22.46 10.91
CA ASP A 74 -8.52 -21.09 10.42
C ASP A 74 -7.91 -20.19 11.50
N GLU A 75 -8.18 -20.45 12.78
CA GLU A 75 -7.57 -19.80 13.92
C GLU A 75 -6.06 -20.04 13.98
N GLN A 76 -5.61 -21.29 13.82
CA GLN A 76 -4.19 -21.65 13.78
C GLN A 76 -3.46 -20.96 12.61
N ARG A 77 -4.09 -20.94 11.44
CA ARG A 77 -3.55 -20.24 10.26
C ARG A 77 -3.46 -18.74 10.51
N THR A 78 -4.50 -18.14 11.07
CA THR A 78 -4.57 -16.70 11.39
C THR A 78 -3.45 -16.32 12.35
N LEU A 79 -3.26 -17.09 13.42
CA LEU A 79 -2.19 -16.85 14.40
C LEU A 79 -0.81 -16.89 13.74
N VAL A 80 -0.54 -17.90 12.91
CA VAL A 80 0.76 -18.03 12.22
C VAL A 80 0.99 -16.90 11.22
N VAL A 81 -0.04 -16.49 10.47
CA VAL A 81 0.05 -15.36 9.53
C VAL A 81 0.40 -14.07 10.27
N LEU A 82 -0.28 -13.78 11.38
CA LEU A 82 0.01 -12.60 12.19
C LEU A 82 1.41 -12.66 12.81
N THR A 83 1.83 -13.84 13.28
CA THR A 83 3.18 -14.01 13.84
C THR A 83 4.26 -13.72 12.80
N LYS A 84 4.10 -14.23 11.57
CA LYS A 84 5.01 -13.94 10.45
C LYS A 84 5.02 -12.47 10.06
N MET A 85 3.87 -11.80 10.13
CA MET A 85 3.76 -10.36 9.89
C MET A 85 4.59 -9.58 10.91
N TYR A 86 4.50 -9.92 12.21
CA TYR A 86 5.33 -9.30 13.24
C TYR A 86 6.82 -9.62 13.06
N ASP A 87 7.20 -10.88 12.79
CA ASP A 87 8.60 -11.25 12.46
C ASP A 87 9.14 -10.38 11.32
N SER A 88 8.36 -10.23 10.25
CA SER A 88 8.75 -9.40 9.09
C SER A 88 8.93 -7.93 9.43
N ALA A 89 8.15 -7.40 10.38
CA ALA A 89 8.28 -6.03 10.84
C ALA A 89 9.51 -5.84 11.76
N TYR A 90 9.79 -6.80 12.65
CA TYR A 90 10.98 -6.80 13.50
C TYR A 90 12.28 -6.97 12.70
N GLU A 91 12.23 -7.71 11.58
CA GLU A 91 13.36 -7.91 10.67
C GLU A 91 13.54 -6.75 9.67
N HIS A 92 12.61 -5.78 9.64
CA HIS A 92 12.68 -4.66 8.71
C HIS A 92 13.84 -3.71 9.07
N PRO A 93 14.63 -3.19 8.10
CA PRO A 93 15.74 -2.26 8.39
C PRO A 93 15.31 -1.00 9.16
N GLU A 94 14.10 -0.54 8.87
CA GLU A 94 13.42 0.57 9.57
C GLU A 94 12.35 0.04 10.53
N CYS A 95 12.72 -0.94 11.35
CA CYS A 95 11.84 -1.49 12.38
C CYS A 95 11.27 -0.34 13.24
N PRO A 96 9.94 -0.30 13.48
CA PRO A 96 9.35 0.74 14.31
C PRO A 96 9.69 0.50 15.79
N VAL A 97 9.45 1.51 16.62
CA VAL A 97 9.64 1.41 18.08
C VAL A 97 8.57 0.52 18.73
N ASP A 98 8.87 -0.07 19.89
CA ASP A 98 7.96 -1.00 20.59
C ASP A 98 6.57 -0.42 20.86
N SER A 99 6.46 0.89 21.13
CA SER A 99 5.16 1.55 21.34
C SER A 99 4.24 1.47 20.10
N VAL A 100 4.80 1.39 18.90
CA VAL A 100 4.03 1.17 17.67
C VAL A 100 3.51 -0.27 17.61
N PHE A 101 4.28 -1.24 18.10
CA PHE A 101 3.84 -2.64 18.14
C PHE A 101 2.76 -2.88 19.18
N GLU A 102 2.64 -2.07 20.23
CA GLU A 102 1.61 -2.22 21.26
C GLU A 102 0.26 -1.64 20.83
N ASP A 103 0.28 -0.63 19.95
CA ASP A 103 -0.91 0.02 19.40
C ASP A 103 -1.24 -0.54 18.00
N ASP A 104 -2.38 -1.22 17.90
CA ASP A 104 -2.81 -1.89 16.67
C ASP A 104 -3.03 -0.90 15.50
N ASP A 105 -3.52 0.32 15.78
CA ASP A 105 -3.77 1.33 14.74
C ASP A 105 -2.46 1.95 14.25
N MET A 106 -1.52 2.19 15.16
CA MET A 106 -0.17 2.66 14.81
C MET A 106 0.58 1.63 13.96
N PHE A 107 0.52 0.35 14.35
CA PHE A 107 1.15 -0.72 13.60
C PHE A 107 0.54 -0.87 12.21
N ASP A 108 -0.79 -0.87 12.10
CA ASP A 108 -1.49 -0.97 10.82
C ASP A 108 -1.14 0.25 9.92
N GLY A 109 -1.04 1.45 10.50
CA GLY A 109 -0.58 2.66 9.81
C GLY A 109 0.85 2.55 9.28
N TRP A 110 1.77 2.01 10.09
CA TRP A 110 3.15 1.77 9.69
C TRP A 110 3.23 0.76 8.53
N MET A 111 2.49 -0.36 8.61
CA MET A 111 2.44 -1.37 7.55
C MET A 111 1.96 -0.77 6.21
N ILE A 112 0.95 0.12 6.25
CA ILE A 112 0.46 0.83 5.06
C ILE A 112 1.53 1.78 4.51
N HIS A 113 2.23 2.50 5.39
CA HIS A 113 3.31 3.39 4.99
C HIS A 113 4.44 2.63 4.27
N GLN A 114 4.94 1.54 4.87
CA GLN A 114 5.99 0.73 4.27
C GLN A 114 5.58 0.11 2.94
N ARG A 115 4.32 -0.32 2.82
CA ARG A 115 3.80 -0.80 1.53
C ARG A 115 3.87 0.28 0.45
N ARG A 116 3.43 1.51 0.77
CA ARG A 116 3.43 2.63 -0.18
C ARG A 116 4.84 3.05 -0.59
N GLU A 117 5.77 3.11 0.36
CA GLU A 117 7.17 3.44 0.07
C GLU A 117 7.84 2.35 -0.79
N ASN A 118 7.60 1.08 -0.49
CA ASN A 118 8.08 -0.02 -1.32
C ASN A 118 7.50 0.00 -2.74
N GLU A 119 6.22 0.34 -2.91
CA GLU A 119 5.59 0.51 -4.23
C GLU A 119 6.23 1.66 -5.01
N LYS A 120 6.47 2.82 -4.36
CA LYS A 120 7.18 3.95 -4.98
C LYS A 120 8.60 3.58 -5.38
N LEU A 121 9.36 2.91 -4.50
CA LEU A 121 10.74 2.49 -4.79
C LEU A 121 10.79 1.52 -5.97
N ARG A 122 9.87 0.54 -6.02
CA ARG A 122 9.75 -0.37 -7.17
C ARG A 122 9.42 0.38 -8.46
N SER A 123 8.53 1.37 -8.40
CA SER A 123 8.22 2.21 -9.56
C SER A 123 9.43 3.02 -10.01
N LYS A 124 10.18 3.63 -9.08
CA LYS A 124 11.43 4.34 -9.37
C LYS A 124 12.46 3.44 -10.05
N ASN A 125 12.78 2.30 -9.42
CA ASN A 125 13.75 1.35 -9.95
C ASN A 125 13.36 0.81 -11.34
N ARG A 126 12.05 0.64 -11.60
CA ARG A 126 11.57 0.22 -12.92
C ARG A 126 11.76 1.33 -13.95
N THR A 127 11.42 2.57 -13.61
CA THR A 127 11.64 3.74 -14.46
C THR A 127 13.12 3.94 -14.74
N GLU A 128 13.97 3.91 -13.72
CA GLU A 128 15.43 4.04 -13.86
C GLU A 128 16.01 3.00 -14.82
N LYS A 129 15.62 1.72 -14.70
CA LYS A 129 16.04 0.67 -15.66
C LYS A 129 15.63 0.93 -17.11
N ILE A 130 14.51 1.60 -17.35
CA ILE A 130 14.08 1.99 -18.71
C ILE A 130 14.93 3.14 -19.25
N LEU A 131 15.49 3.96 -18.35
CA LEU A 131 16.27 5.14 -18.67
C LEU A 131 17.79 4.88 -18.70
N GLU A 132 18.29 3.85 -18.01
CA GLU A 132 19.72 3.52 -17.85
C GLU A 132 20.47 3.43 -19.18
N ASP A 133 19.86 2.85 -20.21
CA ASP A 133 20.46 2.69 -21.54
C ASP A 133 20.24 3.90 -22.47
N LYS A 134 19.57 4.96 -22.00
CA LYS A 134 19.23 6.13 -22.81
C LYS A 134 20.16 7.30 -22.46
N LYS A 135 20.78 7.89 -23.49
CA LYS A 135 21.57 9.12 -23.34
C LYS A 135 20.66 10.32 -23.07
N LEU A 136 20.37 10.60 -21.80
CA LEU A 136 19.42 11.63 -21.37
C LEU A 136 20.08 12.90 -20.81
N ASP A 137 21.41 12.97 -20.77
CA ASP A 137 22.17 14.08 -20.16
C ASP A 137 21.88 15.47 -20.76
N LYS A 138 21.24 15.54 -21.93
CA LYS A 138 20.84 16.77 -22.61
C LYS A 138 19.33 16.95 -22.74
N ALA A 139 18.54 16.05 -22.15
CA ALA A 139 17.09 16.09 -22.22
C ALA A 139 16.54 16.96 -21.09
N ASN A 140 15.86 18.05 -21.43
CA ASN A 140 15.13 18.86 -20.45
C ASN A 140 13.91 18.12 -19.91
N GLU A 141 13.28 17.27 -20.73
CA GLU A 141 12.08 16.50 -20.40
C GLU A 141 12.17 15.09 -21.00
N VAL A 142 11.67 14.11 -20.25
CA VAL A 142 11.65 12.70 -20.66
C VAL A 142 10.23 12.17 -20.61
N PHE A 143 9.73 11.77 -21.77
CA PHE A 143 8.39 11.18 -21.90
C PHE A 143 8.48 9.67 -21.83
N ILE A 144 7.73 9.07 -20.90
CA ILE A 144 7.63 7.63 -20.72
C ILE A 144 6.19 7.21 -21.04
N MET A 145 6.05 6.27 -21.97
CA MET A 145 4.74 5.70 -22.30
C MET A 145 4.35 4.68 -21.23
N ALA A 146 3.25 4.95 -20.52
CA ALA A 146 2.66 4.03 -19.57
C ALA A 146 1.64 3.10 -20.25
N SER A 147 1.53 1.87 -19.76
CA SER A 147 0.57 0.87 -20.23
C SER A 147 -0.79 0.99 -19.55
N SER A 148 -0.86 1.69 -18.41
CA SER A 148 -2.11 1.93 -17.65
C SER A 148 -2.17 3.33 -17.05
N LYS A 149 -3.38 3.76 -16.66
CA LYS A 149 -3.56 5.05 -15.97
C LYS A 149 -2.86 5.11 -14.62
N ASP A 150 -2.82 3.98 -13.89
CA ASP A 150 -2.18 3.91 -12.58
C ASP A 150 -0.65 3.98 -12.69
N GLU A 151 -0.09 3.35 -13.73
CA GLU A 151 1.33 3.46 -14.05
C GLU A 151 1.70 4.88 -14.48
N ALA A 152 0.86 5.52 -15.31
CA ALA A 152 1.06 6.91 -15.71
C ALA A 152 1.09 7.85 -14.49
N LYS A 153 0.17 7.66 -13.56
CA LYS A 153 0.13 8.42 -12.30
C LYS A 153 1.38 8.15 -11.46
N SER A 154 1.80 6.89 -11.35
CA SER A 154 2.99 6.52 -10.57
C SER A 154 4.26 7.16 -11.13
N ILE A 155 4.42 7.19 -12.46
CA ILE A 155 5.52 7.88 -13.16
C ILE A 155 5.43 9.39 -12.94
N TYR A 156 4.23 9.96 -13.04
CA TYR A 156 3.98 11.38 -12.80
C TYR A 156 4.34 11.81 -11.38
N ASP A 157 3.99 11.00 -10.38
CA ASP A 157 4.27 11.22 -8.96
C ASP A 157 5.77 11.04 -8.62
N LEU A 158 6.63 10.60 -9.55
CA LEU A 158 8.09 10.59 -9.38
C LEU A 158 8.72 11.98 -9.52
N ASN A 159 8.01 12.93 -10.12
CA ASN A 159 8.51 14.29 -10.26
C ASN A 159 8.65 14.97 -8.89
N ASP A 160 9.70 15.77 -8.74
CA ASP A 160 9.87 16.59 -7.54
C ASP A 160 8.85 17.76 -7.51
N ASN A 161 8.79 18.46 -6.38
CA ASN A 161 7.83 19.55 -6.19
C ASN A 161 8.04 20.69 -7.21
N THR A 162 9.27 20.95 -7.62
CA THR A 162 9.62 21.98 -8.61
C THR A 162 9.08 21.63 -10.00
N ALA A 163 9.37 20.43 -10.49
CA ALA A 163 8.85 19.92 -11.77
C ALA A 163 7.31 19.85 -11.76
N MET A 164 6.72 19.42 -10.64
CA MET A 164 5.26 19.39 -10.48
C MET A 164 4.62 20.78 -10.54
N ASN A 165 5.29 21.81 -10.00
CA ASN A 165 4.80 23.18 -10.10
C ASN A 165 4.93 23.72 -11.53
N ILE A 166 6.05 23.44 -12.21
CA ILE A 166 6.22 23.81 -13.63
C ILE A 166 5.13 23.17 -14.49
N ILE A 167 4.84 21.88 -14.29
CA ILE A 167 3.76 21.20 -15.03
C ILE A 167 2.40 21.86 -14.76
N LYS A 168 2.11 22.22 -13.50
CA LYS A 168 0.86 22.92 -13.15
C LYS A 168 0.77 24.30 -13.82
N GLU A 169 1.83 25.09 -13.76
CA GLU A 169 1.89 26.43 -14.39
C GLU A 169 1.69 26.34 -15.91
N ARG A 170 2.37 25.39 -16.56
CA ARG A 170 2.21 25.17 -18.00
C ARG A 170 0.80 24.69 -18.36
N ASN A 171 0.23 23.76 -17.61
CA ASN A 171 -1.14 23.31 -17.82
C ASN A 171 -2.15 24.45 -17.69
N GLN A 172 -1.93 25.40 -16.77
CA GLN A 172 -2.74 26.61 -16.65
C GLN A 172 -2.57 27.56 -17.85
N ALA A 173 -1.34 27.75 -18.32
CA ALA A 173 -1.04 28.61 -19.47
C ALA A 173 -1.63 28.07 -20.79
N ILE A 174 -1.75 26.75 -20.91
CA ILE A 174 -2.33 26.06 -22.07
C ILE A 174 -3.87 26.04 -21.98
N LEU A 175 -4.44 26.11 -20.78
CA LEU A 175 -5.88 25.99 -20.55
C LEU A 175 -6.65 27.11 -21.27
N GLY A 176 -7.50 26.73 -22.23
CA GLY A 176 -8.31 27.67 -23.01
C GLY A 176 -7.61 28.30 -24.22
N LYS A 177 -6.36 27.90 -24.52
CA LYS A 177 -5.67 28.28 -25.77
C LYS A 177 -5.57 27.07 -26.70
N THR A 178 -5.77 27.26 -28.00
CA THR A 178 -5.63 26.20 -29.02
C THR A 178 -4.17 25.88 -29.30
N GLU A 179 -3.30 26.90 -29.23
CA GLU A 179 -1.87 26.79 -29.45
C GLU A 179 -1.15 27.81 -28.55
N VAL A 180 0.01 27.42 -28.02
CA VAL A 180 0.87 28.26 -27.18
C VAL A 180 2.30 28.08 -27.64
N GLN A 181 3.01 29.18 -27.91
CA GLN A 181 4.42 29.10 -28.25
C GLN A 181 5.27 28.80 -27.01
N LEU A 182 6.36 28.06 -27.19
CA LEU A 182 7.25 27.68 -26.08
C LEU A 182 7.81 28.91 -25.32
N SER A 183 8.09 30.00 -26.04
CA SER A 183 8.55 31.28 -25.48
C SER A 183 7.50 32.01 -24.64
N GLU A 184 6.23 31.64 -24.75
CA GLU A 184 5.13 32.18 -23.96
C GLU A 184 4.95 31.45 -22.63
N LEU A 185 5.65 30.33 -22.42
CA LEU A 185 5.55 29.58 -21.16
C LEU A 185 6.27 30.34 -20.03
N PRO A 186 5.64 30.47 -18.84
CA PRO A 186 6.19 31.26 -17.73
C PRO A 186 7.57 30.81 -17.22
N ASP A 187 7.85 29.51 -17.26
CA ASP A 187 9.15 28.96 -16.88
C ASP A 187 10.24 29.33 -17.89
N ILE A 188 9.97 29.22 -19.19
CA ILE A 188 10.90 29.58 -20.26
C ILE A 188 11.19 31.09 -20.26
N GLN A 189 10.20 31.94 -19.99
CA GLN A 189 10.42 33.38 -19.86
C GLN A 189 11.34 33.74 -18.69
N ARG A 190 11.16 33.09 -17.53
CA ARG A 190 12.05 33.27 -16.39
C ARG A 190 13.48 32.84 -16.72
N GLU A 191 13.64 31.71 -17.40
CA GLU A 191 14.96 31.23 -17.81
C GLU A 191 15.65 32.21 -18.77
N LEU A 192 14.93 32.70 -19.79
CA LEU A 192 15.44 33.70 -20.73
C LEU A 192 15.86 35.00 -20.02
N GLN A 193 15.08 35.44 -19.04
CA GLN A 193 15.39 36.64 -18.26
C GLN A 193 16.66 36.46 -17.40
N ILE A 194 16.83 35.28 -16.79
CA ILE A 194 18.04 34.95 -16.01
C ILE A 194 19.27 34.92 -16.93
N GLN A 195 19.17 34.26 -18.08
CA GLN A 195 20.26 34.19 -19.06
C GLN A 195 20.65 35.58 -19.58
N GLN A 196 19.66 36.45 -19.86
CA GLN A 196 19.92 37.84 -20.28
C GLN A 196 20.66 38.63 -19.19
N ASN A 197 20.27 38.47 -17.92
CA ASN A 197 20.91 39.14 -16.80
C ASN A 197 22.36 38.66 -16.60
N GLN A 198 22.61 37.35 -16.74
CA GLN A 198 23.96 36.78 -16.66
C GLN A 198 24.87 37.30 -17.78
N GLN A 199 24.40 37.31 -19.02
CA GLN A 199 25.15 37.85 -20.17
C GLN A 199 25.47 39.34 -20.01
N MET A 200 24.59 40.12 -19.36
CA MET A 200 24.81 41.53 -19.08
C MET A 200 25.84 41.77 -17.96
N PHE A 201 25.95 40.83 -17.01
CA PHE A 201 27.00 40.84 -15.98
C PHE A 201 28.36 40.46 -16.57
N ASP A 202 28.44 39.39 -17.36
CA ASP A 202 29.68 38.90 -17.96
C ASP A 202 30.27 39.89 -18.97
N ARG A 203 29.44 40.70 -19.64
CA ARG A 203 29.89 41.78 -20.54
C ARG A 203 30.41 43.02 -19.83
N LYS A 204 30.17 43.16 -18.53
CA LYS A 204 30.60 44.31 -17.71
C LYS A 204 31.82 44.01 -16.85
N SER A 205 32.24 42.75 -16.76
CA SER A 205 33.46 42.32 -16.08
C SER A 205 34.64 42.19 -17.04
#